data_AF-A0A957SQV7-F1
#
_entry.id   AF-A0A957SQV7-F1
#
_cell.length_a   1.000
_cell.length_b   1.000
_cell.length_c   1.000
_cell.angle_alpha   90.00
_cell.angle_beta   90.00
_cell.angle_gamma   90.00
#
_symmetry.space_group_name_H-M   'P 1'
#
loop_
_entity.id
_entity.type
_entity.pdbx_description
1 polymer ?
#
loop_
_entity_poly.entity_id
_entity_poly.type
_entity_poly.pdbx_seq_one_letter_code
_entity_poly.pdbx_strand_id
1 'polypeptide(L)'
;MFTLATSPESVGIPSHAILNFLQRIDAERICMHGFLLVRHNQIAAEGYWAPWSADRKHRMYSVSKSFVSLAVGMMIDEGRLTLDDQVASYFPDKVPAQLHPWLADSTVRDLLMMSTAHSSTSYTRDDPDWVWTFFNRAPSHPPGAI
;
A
#
# COMPACT_ATOMS: atom_id res chain seq x y z
N MET A 1 -6.23 20.82 2.93
CA MET A 1 -6.96 20.82 1.64
C MET A 1 -6.10 21.55 0.62
N PHE A 2 -6.01 21.07 -0.63
CA PHE A 2 -5.20 21.72 -1.66
C PHE A 2 -5.95 22.93 -2.25
N THR A 3 -5.21 23.97 -2.67
CA THR A 3 -5.78 25.11 -3.42
C THR A 3 -5.52 24.95 -4.92
N LEU A 4 -6.22 25.66 -5.80
CA LEU A 4 -5.86 25.72 -7.21
C LEU A 4 -4.68 26.67 -7.42
N ALA A 5 -3.71 26.28 -8.26
CA ALA A 5 -2.68 27.20 -8.74
C ALA A 5 -3.27 28.13 -9.82
N THR A 6 -2.77 29.36 -9.93
CA THR A 6 -3.19 30.29 -10.99
C THR A 6 -2.75 29.80 -12.37
N SER A 7 -1.59 29.16 -12.43
CA SER A 7 -1.10 28.40 -13.58
C SER A 7 -0.08 27.34 -13.13
N PRO A 8 0.24 26.33 -13.95
CA PRO A 8 1.36 25.43 -13.67
C PRO A 8 2.67 26.18 -13.37
N GLU A 9 2.96 27.26 -14.11
CA GLU A 9 4.18 28.05 -13.95
C GLU A 9 4.24 28.77 -12.60
N SER A 10 3.10 29.16 -12.04
CA SER A 10 3.05 29.81 -10.71
C SER A 10 3.57 28.91 -9.59
N VAL A 11 3.54 27.59 -9.79
CA VAL A 11 4.16 26.59 -8.90
C VAL A 11 5.44 25.98 -9.50
N GLY A 12 6.02 26.62 -10.53
CA GLY A 12 7.29 26.25 -11.13
C GLY A 12 7.23 25.02 -12.04
N ILE A 13 6.07 24.68 -12.60
CA ILE A 13 5.90 23.58 -13.55
C ILE A 13 5.56 24.16 -14.92
N PRO A 14 6.39 23.96 -15.96
CA PRO A 14 6.05 24.45 -17.29
C PRO A 14 4.83 23.72 -17.87
N SER A 15 3.83 24.45 -18.36
CA SER A 15 2.60 23.86 -18.92
C SER A 15 2.87 22.90 -20.07
N HIS A 16 3.87 23.19 -20.91
CA HIS A 16 4.25 22.31 -22.02
C HIS A 16 4.73 20.92 -21.55
N ALA A 17 5.32 20.81 -20.36
CA ALA A 17 5.74 19.51 -19.83
C ALA A 17 4.53 18.64 -19.46
N ILE A 18 3.48 19.25 -18.89
CA ILE A 18 2.21 18.58 -18.58
C ILE A 18 1.52 18.16 -19.88
N LEU A 19 1.45 19.05 -20.86
CA LEU A 19 0.84 18.74 -22.17
C LEU A 19 1.58 17.61 -22.88
N ASN A 20 2.91 17.63 -22.93
CA ASN A 20 3.71 16.57 -23.54
C ASN A 20 3.47 15.21 -22.83
N PHE A 21 3.35 15.20 -21.51
CA PHE A 21 3.02 14.00 -20.74
C PHE A 21 1.63 13.45 -21.09
N LEU A 22 0.61 14.31 -21.13
CA LEU A 22 -0.76 13.91 -21.48
C LEU A 22 -0.86 13.42 -22.93
N GLN A 23 -0.18 14.09 -23.87
CA GLN A 23 -0.09 13.66 -25.26
C GLN A 23 0.60 12.30 -25.39
N ARG A 24 1.65 12.05 -24.61
CA ARG A 24 2.35 10.76 -24.61
C ARG A 24 1.47 9.63 -24.08
N ILE A 25 0.71 9.88 -23.01
CA ILE A 25 -0.29 8.94 -22.48
C ILE A 25 -1.30 8.56 -23.57
N ASP A 26 -1.82 9.55 -24.29
CA ASP A 26 -2.83 9.34 -25.34
C ASP A 26 -2.24 8.59 -26.55
N ALA A 27 -1.05 8.99 -27.01
CA ALA A 27 -0.34 8.32 -28.10
C ALA A 27 -0.02 6.85 -27.80
N GLU A 28 0.33 6.54 -26.55
CA GLU A 28 0.58 5.17 -26.06
C GLU A 28 -0.71 4.43 -25.69
N ARG A 29 -1.88 5.07 -25.82
CA ARG A 29 -3.20 4.50 -25.52
C ARG A 29 -3.29 3.93 -24.10
N ILE A 30 -2.65 4.60 -23.14
CA ILE A 30 -2.73 4.21 -21.74
C ILE A 30 -4.15 4.48 -21.23
N CYS A 31 -4.80 3.45 -20.67
CA CYS A 31 -6.13 3.59 -20.10
C CYS A 31 -6.08 4.44 -18.82
N MET A 32 -6.46 5.71 -18.95
CA MET A 32 -6.50 6.66 -17.85
C MET A 32 -7.93 6.90 -17.38
N HIS A 33 -8.10 7.09 -16.06
CA HIS A 33 -9.36 7.51 -15.46
C HIS A 33 -9.27 8.94 -14.90
N GLY A 34 -8.13 9.32 -14.34
CA GLY A 34 -7.88 10.67 -13.85
C GLY A 34 -6.39 10.95 -13.67
N PHE A 35 -6.06 12.23 -13.63
CA PHE A 35 -4.72 12.75 -13.42
C PHE A 35 -4.79 13.96 -12.49
N LEU A 36 -3.90 14.01 -11.50
CA LEU A 36 -3.78 15.12 -10.57
C LEU A 36 -2.30 15.38 -10.28
N LEU A 37 -1.86 16.61 -10.51
CA LEU A 37 -0.49 17.06 -10.22
C LEU A 37 -0.53 18.17 -9.18
N VAL A 38 0.05 17.89 -8.01
CA VAL A 38 0.08 18.82 -6.88
C VAL A 38 1.51 19.22 -6.58
N ARG A 39 1.76 20.53 -6.42
CA ARG A 39 3.05 21.07 -5.97
C ARG A 39 2.83 22.29 -5.09
N HIS A 40 3.63 22.43 -4.03
CA HIS A 40 3.48 23.50 -3.04
C HIS A 40 2.06 23.60 -2.45
N ASN A 41 1.43 22.44 -2.22
CA ASN A 41 0.05 22.32 -1.74
C ASN A 41 -1.01 22.96 -2.68
N GLN A 42 -0.67 23.20 -3.94
CA GLN A 42 -1.59 23.67 -4.97
C GLN A 42 -1.70 22.67 -6.12
N ILE A 43 -2.91 22.51 -6.65
CA ILE A 43 -3.19 21.71 -7.85
C ILE A 43 -2.68 22.50 -9.06
N ALA A 44 -1.62 22.00 -9.69
CA ALA A 44 -1.04 22.58 -10.90
C ALA A 44 -1.83 22.18 -12.15
N ALA A 45 -2.32 20.94 -12.19
CA ALA A 45 -3.16 20.42 -13.25
C ALA A 45 -4.00 19.25 -12.75
N GLU A 46 -5.20 19.10 -13.32
CA GLU A 46 -6.15 18.05 -13.00
C GLU A 46 -6.99 17.74 -14.24
N GLY A 47 -7.31 16.47 -14.46
CA GLY A 47 -8.13 16.04 -15.60
C GLY A 47 -8.72 14.65 -15.41
N TYR A 48 -9.87 14.41 -16.02
CA TYR A 48 -10.64 13.17 -15.92
C TYR A 48 -11.12 12.73 -17.29
N TRP A 49 -10.91 11.45 -17.63
CA TRP A 49 -11.33 10.89 -18.91
C TRP A 49 -12.75 10.36 -18.79
N ALA A 50 -13.62 10.65 -19.76
CA ALA A 50 -14.99 10.16 -19.73
C ALA A 50 -15.04 8.61 -19.66
N PRO A 51 -15.96 8.01 -18.88
CA PRO A 51 -17.00 8.63 -18.07
C PRO A 51 -16.61 8.86 -16.60
N TRP A 52 -15.33 9.10 -16.29
CA TRP A 52 -14.84 9.39 -14.95
C TRP A 52 -14.90 10.89 -14.62
N SER A 53 -14.95 11.17 -13.33
CA SER A 53 -15.06 12.52 -12.76
C SER A 53 -14.42 12.55 -11.37
N ALA A 54 -14.17 13.75 -10.84
CA ALA A 54 -13.54 13.96 -9.54
C ALA A 54 -14.31 13.31 -8.37
N ASP A 55 -15.63 13.24 -8.48
CA ASP A 55 -16.54 12.69 -7.47
C ASP A 55 -16.75 11.17 -7.61
N ARG A 56 -16.26 10.57 -8.70
CA ARG A 56 -16.44 9.14 -8.95
C ARG A 56 -15.45 8.30 -8.16
N LYS A 57 -15.96 7.43 -7.29
CA LYS A 57 -15.15 6.50 -6.49
C LYS A 57 -14.37 5.52 -7.37
N HIS A 58 -13.10 5.31 -7.02
CA HIS A 58 -12.22 4.37 -7.68
C HIS A 58 -11.83 3.23 -6.73
N ARG A 59 -11.66 2.02 -7.28
CA ARG A 59 -11.06 0.91 -6.52
C ARG A 59 -9.56 1.14 -6.42
N MET A 60 -9.05 1.29 -5.20
CA MET A 60 -7.68 1.75 -4.96
C MET A 60 -6.65 0.60 -4.80
N TYR A 61 -7.11 -0.66 -4.73
CA TYR A 61 -6.26 -1.85 -4.65
C TYR A 61 -5.13 -1.71 -3.62
N SER A 62 -3.86 -1.88 -4.03
CA SER A 62 -2.71 -1.85 -3.13
C SER A 62 -2.44 -0.49 -2.48
N VAL A 63 -3.07 0.60 -2.92
CA VAL A 63 -3.01 1.87 -2.18
C VAL A 63 -3.57 1.70 -0.76
N SER A 64 -4.49 0.75 -0.53
CA SER A 64 -4.96 0.40 0.81
C SER A 64 -3.82 0.03 1.78
N LYS A 65 -2.69 -0.50 1.29
CA LYS A 65 -1.52 -0.83 2.13
C LYS A 65 -0.89 0.40 2.77
N SER A 66 -0.91 1.56 2.10
CA SER A 66 -0.42 2.81 2.68
C SER A 66 -1.26 3.24 3.88
N PHE A 67 -2.58 3.03 3.84
CA PHE A 67 -3.47 3.29 4.97
C PHE A 67 -3.26 2.31 6.11
N VAL A 68 -3.03 1.02 5.80
CA VAL A 68 -2.65 0.03 6.83
C VAL A 68 -1.32 0.43 7.49
N SER A 69 -0.31 0.82 6.72
CA SER A 69 0.97 1.29 7.25
C SER A 69 0.81 2.53 8.14
N LEU A 70 -0.03 3.49 7.75
CA LEU A 70 -0.36 4.64 8.59
C LEU A 70 -1.02 4.22 9.91
N ALA A 71 -2.00 3.31 9.88
CA ALA A 71 -2.66 2.80 11.07
C ALA A 71 -1.68 2.08 12.01
N VAL A 72 -0.75 1.29 11.47
CA VAL A 72 0.31 0.66 12.26
C VAL A 72 1.25 1.71 12.85
N GLY A 73 1.60 2.76 12.11
CA GLY A 73 2.38 3.89 12.63
C GLY A 73 1.70 4.62 13.80
N MET A 74 0.38 4.81 13.74
CA MET A 74 -0.41 5.37 14.85
C MET A 74 -0.39 4.46 16.08
N MET A 75 -0.52 3.14 15.89
CA MET A 75 -0.44 2.18 16.99
C MET A 75 0.94 2.16 17.67
N ILE A 76 2.01 2.38 16.91
CA ILE A 76 3.37 2.54 17.43
C ILE A 76 3.47 3.84 18.25
N ASP A 77 2.94 4.95 17.74
CA ASP A 77 2.92 6.24 18.45
C ASP A 77 2.16 6.16 19.79
N GLU A 78 1.07 5.38 19.82
CA GLU A 78 0.30 5.07 21.02
C GLU A 78 1.00 4.06 21.97
N GLY A 79 2.18 3.53 21.61
CA GLY A 79 2.91 2.54 22.40
C GLY A 79 2.22 1.16 22.49
N ARG A 80 1.32 0.85 21.54
CA ARG A 80 0.52 -0.38 21.54
C ARG A 80 1.20 -1.57 20.86
N LEU A 81 2.16 -1.29 19.99
CA LEU A 81 3.03 -2.28 19.36
C LEU A 81 4.36 -1.65 18.97
N THR A 82 5.37 -2.46 18.73
CA THR A 82 6.65 -2.06 18.13
C THR A 82 6.88 -2.80 16.81
N LEU A 83 7.82 -2.29 16.00
CA LEU A 83 8.20 -2.97 14.76
C LEU A 83 8.86 -4.34 14.99
N ASP A 84 9.48 -4.53 16.14
CA ASP A 84 10.25 -5.74 16.47
C ASP A 84 9.42 -6.74 17.28
N ASP A 85 8.13 -6.45 17.50
CA ASP A 85 7.21 -7.39 18.12
C ASP A 85 7.00 -8.60 17.23
N GLN A 86 7.01 -9.78 17.85
CA GLN A 86 6.71 -11.03 17.16
C GLN A 86 5.22 -11.10 16.84
N VAL A 87 4.87 -11.33 15.57
CA VAL A 87 3.49 -11.35 15.09
C VAL A 87 2.68 -12.43 15.83
N ALA A 88 3.31 -13.56 16.14
CA ALA A 88 2.71 -14.65 16.89
C ALA A 88 2.15 -14.23 18.27
N SER A 89 2.75 -13.22 18.91
CA SER A 89 2.28 -12.73 20.23
C SER A 89 0.88 -12.10 20.20
N TYR A 90 0.45 -11.61 19.03
CA TYR A 90 -0.87 -10.98 18.84
C TYR A 90 -1.99 -11.98 18.55
N PHE A 91 -1.66 -13.23 18.21
CA PHE A 91 -2.63 -14.24 17.76
C PHE A 91 -2.44 -15.59 18.47
N PRO A 92 -2.44 -15.63 19.82
CA PRO A 92 -2.16 -16.86 20.57
C PRO A 92 -3.17 -17.98 20.28
N ASP A 93 -4.39 -17.65 19.84
CA ASP A 93 -5.43 -18.62 19.47
C ASP A 93 -5.25 -19.21 18.06
N LYS A 94 -4.34 -18.66 17.25
CA LYS A 94 -4.07 -19.09 15.86
C LYS A 94 -2.77 -19.87 15.73
N VAL A 95 -1.87 -19.74 16.70
CA VAL A 95 -0.57 -20.39 16.71
C VAL A 95 -0.72 -21.89 17.07
N PRO A 96 -0.19 -22.81 16.25
CA PRO A 96 -0.20 -24.24 16.59
C PRO A 96 0.72 -24.53 17.78
N ALA A 97 0.49 -25.68 18.44
CA ALA A 97 1.31 -26.11 19.58
C ALA A 97 2.81 -26.23 19.25
N GLN A 98 3.15 -26.52 17.98
CA GLN A 98 4.50 -26.51 17.45
C GLN A 98 4.58 -25.50 16.31
N LEU A 99 4.99 -24.28 16.62
CA LEU A 99 5.21 -23.22 15.64
C LEU A 99 6.59 -23.36 14.99
N HIS A 100 6.66 -23.19 13.67
CA HIS A 100 7.93 -23.20 12.95
C HIS A 100 8.80 -22.01 13.40
N PRO A 101 10.12 -22.17 13.65
CA PRO A 101 10.99 -21.08 14.13
C PRO A 101 10.92 -19.81 13.28
N TRP A 102 10.95 -19.92 11.94
CA TRP A 102 10.80 -18.76 11.05
C TRP A 102 9.47 -18.01 11.17
N LEU A 103 8.38 -18.70 11.52
CA LEU A 103 7.10 -18.06 11.79
C LEU A 103 7.05 -17.46 13.19
N ALA A 104 7.77 -18.06 14.15
CA ALA A 104 7.92 -17.53 15.50
C ALA A 104 8.79 -16.26 15.55
N ASP A 105 9.77 -16.15 14.65
CA ASP A 105 10.70 -15.02 14.51
C ASP A 105 10.18 -13.91 13.59
N SER A 106 9.01 -14.10 12.96
CA SER A 106 8.41 -13.12 12.06
C SER A 106 7.90 -11.90 12.85
N THR A 107 8.42 -10.73 12.53
CA THR A 107 8.10 -9.47 13.20
C THR A 107 7.06 -8.63 12.46
N VAL A 108 6.51 -7.61 13.12
CA VAL A 108 5.65 -6.60 12.47
C VAL A 108 6.39 -5.92 11.32
N ARG A 109 7.69 -5.65 11.47
CA ARG A 109 8.55 -5.09 10.42
C ARG A 109 8.54 -5.94 9.16
N ASP A 110 8.67 -7.26 9.31
CA ASP A 110 8.71 -8.18 8.17
C ASP A 110 7.42 -8.17 7.36
N LEU A 111 6.27 -8.06 8.02
CA LEU A 111 4.98 -7.90 7.35
C LEU A 111 4.93 -6.60 6.55
N LEU A 112 5.41 -5.48 7.12
CA LEU A 112 5.34 -4.15 6.49
C LEU A 112 6.30 -3.99 5.31
N MET A 113 7.42 -4.70 5.30
CA MET A 113 8.42 -4.65 4.23
C MET A 113 8.31 -5.81 3.23
N MET A 114 7.26 -6.63 3.32
CA MET A 114 7.00 -7.77 2.43
C MET A 114 8.13 -8.84 2.48
N SER A 115 8.76 -9.03 3.63
CA SER A 115 9.83 -10.01 3.88
C SER A 115 9.38 -11.14 4.82
N THR A 116 8.12 -11.55 4.69
CA THR A 116 7.57 -12.63 5.53
C THR A 116 8.18 -13.98 5.16
N ALA A 117 8.11 -14.96 6.05
CA ALA A 117 8.60 -16.32 5.80
C ALA A 117 7.87 -17.12 4.69
N HIS A 118 6.92 -16.50 3.97
CA HIS A 118 6.17 -17.10 2.86
C HIS A 118 6.54 -16.43 1.53
N SER A 119 6.89 -17.23 0.52
CA SER A 119 7.22 -16.73 -0.84
C SER A 119 5.99 -16.44 -1.70
N SER A 120 4.81 -16.81 -1.22
CA SER A 120 3.52 -16.57 -1.87
C SER A 120 2.43 -16.40 -0.81
N THR A 121 1.24 -15.98 -1.23
CA THR A 121 0.10 -15.81 -0.34
C THR A 121 -0.21 -17.11 0.42
N SER A 122 -0.20 -17.06 1.75
CA SER A 122 -0.47 -18.21 2.62
C SER A 122 -1.95 -18.60 2.68
N TYR A 123 -2.84 -17.98 1.92
CA TYR A 123 -4.29 -18.23 1.96
C TYR A 123 -4.91 -18.20 0.56
N THR A 124 -6.11 -18.77 0.45
CA THR A 124 -7.02 -18.69 -0.70
C THR A 124 -8.33 -18.04 -0.27
N ARG A 125 -9.21 -17.73 -1.22
CA ARG A 125 -10.51 -17.12 -0.93
C ARG A 125 -11.45 -18.05 -0.16
N ASP A 126 -11.17 -19.35 -0.14
CA ASP A 126 -12.00 -20.38 0.48
C ASP A 126 -11.53 -20.73 1.90
N ASP A 127 -10.35 -20.27 2.30
CA ASP A 127 -9.87 -20.46 3.67
C ASP A 127 -10.72 -19.63 4.65
N PRO A 128 -11.23 -20.23 5.74
CA PRO A 128 -12.10 -19.55 6.69
C PRO A 128 -11.38 -18.54 7.59
N ASP A 129 -10.05 -18.67 7.71
CA ASP A 129 -9.22 -17.83 8.57
C ASP A 129 -7.82 -17.68 7.98
N TRP A 130 -7.54 -16.52 7.37
CA TRP A 130 -6.27 -16.24 6.71
C TRP A 130 -5.12 -15.98 7.70
N VAL A 131 -5.43 -15.60 8.94
CA VAL A 131 -4.40 -15.45 9.98
C VAL A 131 -3.95 -16.83 10.45
N TRP A 132 -4.90 -17.76 10.62
CA TRP A 132 -4.58 -19.15 10.93
C TRP A 132 -3.67 -19.77 9.86
N THR A 133 -3.95 -19.56 8.58
CA THR A 133 -3.12 -20.15 7.53
C THR A 133 -1.69 -19.61 7.51
N PHE A 134 -1.46 -18.35 7.91
CA PHE A 134 -0.12 -17.79 8.05
C PHE A 134 0.75 -18.60 9.03
N PHE A 135 0.19 -19.01 10.17
CA PHE A 135 0.91 -19.77 11.20
C PHE A 135 0.95 -21.28 10.98
N ASN A 136 0.03 -21.81 10.15
CA ASN A 136 -0.18 -23.27 10.01
C ASN A 136 0.25 -23.82 8.64
N ARG A 137 0.66 -22.97 7.70
CA ARG A 137 1.29 -23.42 6.45
C ARG A 137 2.81 -23.40 6.58
N ALA A 138 3.47 -24.33 5.89
CA ALA A 138 4.92 -24.43 5.89
C ALA A 138 5.54 -23.13 5.33
N PRO A 139 6.43 -22.46 6.08
CA PRO A 139 7.19 -21.33 5.56
C PRO A 139 8.23 -21.82 4.54
N SER A 140 8.71 -20.92 3.69
CA SER A 140 9.69 -21.23 2.66
C SER A 140 11.10 -20.70 2.95
N HIS A 141 11.24 -19.70 3.82
CA HIS A 141 12.52 -19.07 4.16
C HIS A 141 12.46 -18.34 5.51
N PRO A 142 13.60 -17.95 6.11
CA PRO A 142 13.63 -17.07 7.27
C PRO A 142 12.95 -15.71 6.95
N PRO A 143 12.23 -15.09 7.89
CA PRO A 143 11.71 -13.74 7.71
C PRO A 143 12.87 -12.73 7.61
N GLY A 144 12.62 -11.60 6.96
CA GLY A 144 13.61 -10.54 6.77
C GLY A 144 14.61 -10.81 5.63
N ALA A 145 14.62 -12.02 5.05
CA ALA A 145 15.46 -12.35 3.91
C ALA A 145 14.75 -11.99 2.59
N ILE A 146 15.15 -10.88 1.98
CA ILE A 146 14.77 -10.50 0.59
C ILE A 146 15.95 -10.80 -0.33
#